data_AF-A0A2V2D7W8-F1
#
_entry.id   AF-A0A2V2D7W8-F1
#
_cell.length_a   1.000
_cell.length_b   1.000
_cell.length_c   1.000
_cell.angle_alpha   90.00
_cell.angle_beta   90.00
_cell.angle_gamma   90.00
#
_symmetry.space_group_name_H-M   'P 1'
#
loop_
_entity.id
_entity.type
_entity.pdbx_description
1 polymer ?
#
loop_
_entity_poly.entity_id
_entity_poly.type
_entity_poly.pdbx_seq_one_letter_code
_entity_poly.pdbx_strand_id
1 'polypeptide(L)'
;MVSVSEEALMGIKAALGDFRNDISGLAPRVANKIDLILAESHEKIISTENDVAQSETRIKSIEKAVDATENQISHLSAEIDSVEKSIPQIRTRIYSLNEQITSIRSQLSALRAQLAKCDDDKQRQEIQSQIDMLESKLAQNERAVAQLTDQLQNAENRKIELRQKITSLKAKLSELIASMETEKKRYSHLRDKLARLKSAFTRTEADLNEYLNAVKKFEATSSSITQNNSSALDQCIASIDSYMSVSI
;
A
#
# COMPACT_ATOMS: atom_id res chain seq x y z
N MET A 1 34.43 -52.20 60.40
CA MET A 1 34.31 -50.72 60.33
C MET A 1 35.07 -50.15 59.15
N VAL A 2 36.33 -50.53 58.92
CA VAL A 2 37.14 -50.01 57.79
C VAL A 2 36.52 -50.30 56.41
N SER A 3 35.96 -51.50 56.19
CA SER A 3 35.28 -51.85 54.92
C SER A 3 34.04 -51.00 54.61
N VAL A 4 33.29 -50.62 55.65
CA VAL A 4 32.09 -49.75 55.50
C VAL A 4 32.51 -48.31 55.15
N SER A 5 33.66 -47.86 55.67
CA SER A 5 34.21 -46.54 55.34
C SER A 5 34.75 -46.47 53.91
N GLU A 6 35.41 -47.52 53.43
CA GLU A 6 35.93 -47.60 52.06
C GLU A 6 34.80 -47.62 51.02
N GLU A 7 33.76 -48.43 51.26
CA GLU A 7 32.56 -48.51 50.40
C GLU A 7 31.83 -47.15 50.33
N ALA A 8 31.73 -46.43 51.45
CA ALA A 8 31.15 -45.08 51.47
C ALA A 8 31.98 -44.06 50.67
N LEU A 9 33.32 -44.09 50.77
CA LEU A 9 34.19 -43.20 49.99
C LEU A 9 34.11 -43.50 48.48
N MET A 10 34.05 -44.78 48.11
CA MET A 10 33.82 -45.19 46.71
C MET A 10 32.46 -44.70 46.18
N GLY A 11 31.40 -44.80 47.00
CA GLY A 11 30.07 -44.28 46.64
C GLY A 11 30.08 -42.76 46.40
N ILE A 12 30.75 -41.99 47.25
CA ILE A 12 30.89 -40.53 47.07
C ILE A 12 31.71 -40.21 45.81
N LYS A 13 32.80 -40.95 45.55
CA LYS A 13 33.62 -40.79 44.35
C LYS A 13 32.79 -41.05 43.07
N ALA A 14 31.96 -42.09 43.07
CA ALA A 14 31.08 -42.40 41.96
C ALA A 14 30.07 -41.26 41.70
N ALA A 15 29.39 -40.78 42.75
CA ALA A 15 28.44 -39.67 42.64
C ALA A 15 29.11 -38.36 42.15
N LEU A 16 30.35 -38.10 42.56
CA LEU A 16 31.15 -36.98 42.04
C LEU A 16 31.50 -37.15 40.56
N GLY A 17 31.83 -38.38 40.14
CA GLY A 17 32.05 -38.73 38.74
C GLY A 17 30.81 -38.48 37.87
N ASP A 18 29.65 -38.94 38.33
CA ASP A 18 28.36 -38.74 37.64
C ASP A 18 28.03 -37.25 37.52
N PHE A 19 28.13 -36.50 38.62
CA PHE A 19 27.91 -35.04 38.60
C PHE A 19 28.86 -34.33 37.62
N ARG A 20 30.13 -34.73 37.57
CA ARG A 20 31.10 -34.15 36.62
C ARG A 20 30.70 -34.40 35.17
N ASN A 21 30.24 -35.61 34.87
CA ASN A 21 29.79 -35.97 33.53
C ASN A 21 28.55 -35.15 33.14
N ASP A 22 27.61 -34.96 34.08
CA ASP A 22 26.40 -34.18 33.84
C ASP A 22 26.68 -32.71 33.50
N ILE A 23 27.60 -32.08 34.23
CA ILE A 23 27.97 -30.67 34.01
C ILE A 23 28.90 -30.48 32.81
N SER A 24 29.59 -31.52 32.35
CA SER A 24 30.51 -31.42 31.23
C SER A 24 29.77 -31.07 29.94
N GLY A 25 30.29 -30.09 29.19
CA GLY A 25 29.68 -29.63 27.96
C GLY A 25 28.35 -28.89 28.19
N LEU A 26 28.07 -28.41 29.40
CA LEU A 26 26.88 -27.59 29.67
C LEU A 26 26.98 -26.24 28.95
N ALA A 27 28.13 -25.56 29.01
CA ALA A 27 28.35 -24.29 28.32
C ALA A 27 28.14 -24.36 26.79
N PRO A 28 28.71 -25.31 26.03
CA PRO A 28 28.44 -25.41 24.59
C PRO A 28 26.98 -25.78 24.29
N ARG A 29 26.32 -26.60 25.12
CA ARG A 29 24.87 -26.89 24.97
C ARG A 29 24.03 -25.62 25.13
N VAL A 30 24.33 -24.79 26.15
CA VAL A 30 23.66 -23.52 26.39
C VAL A 30 23.95 -22.51 25.27
N ALA A 31 25.20 -22.41 24.81
CA ALA A 31 25.58 -21.54 23.70
C ALA A 31 24.77 -21.86 22.43
N ASN A 32 24.69 -23.13 22.04
CA ASN A 32 23.89 -23.55 20.88
C ASN A 32 22.41 -23.18 21.04
N LYS A 33 21.86 -23.28 22.26
CA LYS A 33 20.46 -22.90 22.52
C LYS A 33 20.25 -21.39 22.39
N ILE A 34 21.20 -20.59 22.86
CA ILE A 34 21.20 -19.13 22.71
C ILE A 34 21.24 -18.75 21.24
N ASP A 35 22.16 -19.33 20.46
CA ASP A 35 22.29 -19.05 19.03
C ASP A 35 20.98 -19.32 18.28
N LEU A 36 20.28 -20.41 18.60
CA LEU A 36 18.96 -20.72 18.02
C LEU A 36 17.91 -19.67 18.37
N ILE A 37 17.85 -19.21 19.62
CA ILE A 37 16.88 -18.18 20.06
C ILE A 37 17.17 -16.85 19.37
N LEU A 38 18.44 -16.47 19.26
CA LEU A 38 18.85 -15.24 18.59
C LEU A 38 18.55 -15.31 17.09
N ALA A 39 18.81 -16.45 16.43
CA ALA A 39 18.47 -16.65 15.03
C ALA A 39 16.96 -16.49 14.77
N GLU A 40 16.10 -17.16 15.54
CA GLU A 40 14.63 -17.06 15.38
C GLU A 40 14.14 -15.62 15.63
N SER A 41 14.72 -14.93 16.62
CA SER A 41 14.36 -13.55 16.92
C SER A 41 14.81 -12.59 15.82
N HIS A 42 15.98 -12.84 15.23
CA HIS A 42 16.50 -12.07 14.11
C HIS A 42 15.63 -12.24 12.85
N GLU A 43 15.17 -13.45 12.56
CA GLU A 43 14.22 -13.71 11.46
C GLU A 43 12.91 -12.92 11.62
N LYS A 44 12.37 -12.84 12.84
CA LYS A 44 11.16 -12.03 13.13
C LYS A 44 11.40 -10.53 12.90
N ILE A 45 12.60 -10.03 13.22
CA ILE A 45 12.99 -8.65 12.92
C ILE A 45 13.01 -8.43 11.40
N ILE A 46 13.73 -9.28 10.65
CA ILE A 46 13.81 -9.19 9.18
C ILE A 46 12.42 -9.24 8.54
N SER A 47 11.55 -10.16 8.98
CA SER A 47 10.17 -10.24 8.48
C SER A 47 9.41 -8.94 8.74
N THR A 48 9.58 -8.32 9.91
CA THR A 48 8.91 -7.06 10.24
C THR A 48 9.52 -5.88 9.44
N GLU A 49 10.82 -5.89 9.17
CA GLU A 49 11.46 -4.90 8.27
C GLU A 49 10.88 -4.97 6.87
N ASN A 50 10.69 -6.18 6.34
CA ASN A 50 10.06 -6.40 5.05
C ASN A 50 8.60 -5.89 5.04
N ASP A 51 7.83 -6.14 6.10
CA ASP A 51 6.46 -5.62 6.22
C ASP A 51 6.41 -4.08 6.21
N VAL A 52 7.36 -3.42 6.90
CA VAL A 52 7.50 -1.95 6.92
C VAL A 52 7.80 -1.44 5.51
N ALA A 53 8.78 -2.04 4.83
CA ALA A 53 9.17 -1.65 3.47
C ALA A 53 8.03 -1.85 2.45
N GLN A 54 7.27 -2.94 2.60
CA GLN A 54 6.09 -3.19 1.77
C GLN A 54 5.00 -2.14 2.01
N SER A 55 4.72 -1.79 3.27
CA SER A 55 3.72 -0.75 3.59
C SER A 55 4.16 0.63 3.06
N GLU A 56 5.44 0.98 3.16
CA GLU A 56 5.98 2.20 2.54
C GLU A 56 5.78 2.21 1.01
N THR A 57 6.02 1.08 0.36
CA THR A 57 5.80 0.93 -1.09
C THR A 57 4.31 1.09 -1.45
N ARG A 58 3.40 0.53 -0.65
CA ARG A 58 1.95 0.69 -0.83
C ARG A 58 1.54 2.15 -0.70
N ILE A 59 2.03 2.87 0.30
CA ILE A 59 1.77 4.31 0.48
C ILE A 59 2.17 5.09 -0.79
N LYS A 60 3.40 4.90 -1.28
CA LYS A 60 3.87 5.56 -2.52
C LYS A 60 3.02 5.21 -3.75
N SER A 61 2.51 3.99 -3.82
CA SER A 61 1.62 3.58 -4.91
C SER A 61 0.25 4.27 -4.82
N ILE A 62 -0.30 4.43 -3.61
CA ILE A 62 -1.57 5.12 -3.40
C ILE A 62 -1.41 6.62 -3.69
N GLU A 63 -0.32 7.25 -3.26
CA GLU A 63 0.00 8.65 -3.58
C GLU A 63 0.01 8.89 -5.10
N LYS A 64 0.69 8.04 -5.88
CA LYS A 64 0.65 8.11 -7.34
C LYS A 64 -0.75 7.96 -7.93
N ALA A 65 -1.58 7.10 -7.34
CA ALA A 65 -2.96 6.89 -7.79
C ALA A 65 -3.86 8.10 -7.46
N VAL A 66 -3.63 8.75 -6.33
CA VAL A 66 -4.26 10.02 -5.93
C VAL A 66 -3.92 11.09 -6.96
N ASP A 67 -2.62 11.34 -7.21
CA ASP A 67 -2.16 12.35 -8.17
C ASP A 67 -2.73 12.11 -9.57
N ALA A 68 -2.73 10.86 -10.04
CA ALA A 68 -3.30 10.50 -11.33
C ALA A 68 -4.81 10.80 -11.41
N THR A 69 -5.55 10.50 -10.33
CA THR A 69 -7.00 10.74 -10.26
C THR A 69 -7.32 12.23 -10.22
N GLU A 70 -6.55 13.03 -9.47
CA GLU A 70 -6.67 14.49 -9.44
C GLU A 70 -6.41 15.12 -10.82
N ASN A 71 -5.38 14.65 -11.51
CA ASN A 71 -5.08 15.08 -12.88
C ASN A 71 -6.22 14.75 -13.86
N GLN A 72 -6.81 13.56 -13.74
CA GLN A 72 -7.99 13.19 -14.54
C GLN A 72 -9.19 14.10 -14.26
N ILE A 73 -9.46 14.42 -12.99
CA ILE A 73 -10.54 15.34 -12.62
C ILE A 73 -10.29 16.73 -13.22
N SER A 74 -9.06 17.23 -13.16
CA SER A 74 -8.67 18.53 -13.72
C SER A 74 -8.86 18.56 -15.25
N HIS A 75 -8.43 17.52 -15.96
CA HIS A 75 -8.62 17.39 -17.40
C HIS A 75 -10.10 17.39 -17.79
N LEU A 76 -10.92 16.57 -17.13
CA LEU A 76 -12.36 16.53 -17.41
C LEU A 76 -13.06 17.85 -17.05
N SER A 77 -12.58 18.57 -16.05
CA SER A 77 -13.10 19.91 -15.70
C SER A 77 -12.82 20.90 -16.83
N ALA A 78 -11.61 20.88 -17.41
CA ALA A 78 -11.28 21.70 -18.57
C ALA A 78 -12.10 21.33 -19.82
N GLU A 79 -12.41 20.04 -20.03
CA GLU A 79 -13.34 19.61 -21.08
C GLU A 79 -14.75 20.20 -20.85
N ILE A 80 -15.26 20.17 -19.62
CA ILE A 80 -16.55 20.80 -19.29
C ILE A 80 -16.54 22.28 -19.60
N ASP A 81 -15.50 23.01 -19.20
CA ASP A 81 -15.38 24.45 -19.48
C ASP A 81 -15.38 24.75 -20.97
N SER A 82 -14.72 23.90 -21.78
CA SER A 82 -14.74 24.01 -23.24
C SER A 82 -16.14 23.81 -23.82
N VAL A 83 -16.83 22.76 -23.37
CA VAL A 83 -18.22 22.47 -23.79
C VAL A 83 -19.16 23.61 -23.37
N GLU A 84 -19.05 24.10 -22.14
CA GLU A 84 -19.85 25.21 -21.61
C GLU A 84 -19.64 26.51 -22.38
N LYS A 85 -18.43 26.77 -22.89
CA LYS A 85 -18.15 27.91 -23.79
C LYS A 85 -18.73 27.74 -25.18
N SER A 86 -18.85 26.51 -25.70
CA SER A 86 -19.40 26.24 -27.03
C SER A 86 -20.92 26.40 -27.10
N ILE A 87 -21.64 26.04 -26.02
CA ILE A 87 -23.10 26.10 -25.93
C ILE A 87 -23.69 27.48 -26.28
N PRO A 88 -23.23 28.61 -25.68
CA PRO A 88 -23.77 29.91 -26.02
C PRO A 88 -23.47 30.32 -27.46
N GLN A 89 -22.33 29.93 -28.03
CA GLN A 89 -21.99 30.21 -29.43
C GLN A 89 -22.96 29.52 -30.39
N ILE A 90 -23.29 28.25 -30.12
CA ILE A 90 -24.28 27.49 -30.88
C ILE A 90 -25.66 28.15 -30.76
N ARG A 91 -26.08 28.52 -29.54
CA ARG A 91 -27.37 29.22 -29.30
C ARG A 91 -27.46 30.54 -30.06
N THR A 92 -26.40 31.36 -30.05
CA THR A 92 -26.34 32.61 -30.82
C THR A 92 -26.45 32.36 -32.32
N ARG A 93 -25.81 31.30 -32.84
CA ARG A 93 -25.90 30.95 -34.25
C ARG A 93 -27.32 30.53 -34.65
N ILE A 94 -27.98 29.71 -33.82
CA ILE A 94 -29.39 29.33 -34.00
C ILE A 94 -30.27 30.58 -34.03
N TYR A 95 -30.11 31.48 -33.05
CA TYR A 95 -30.88 32.72 -32.97
C TYR A 95 -30.72 33.57 -34.25
N SER A 96 -29.50 33.80 -34.71
CA SER A 96 -29.23 34.56 -35.93
C SER A 96 -29.84 33.91 -37.19
N LEU A 97 -29.81 32.59 -37.30
CA LEU A 97 -30.46 31.88 -38.40
C LEU A 97 -31.97 32.00 -38.35
N ASN A 98 -32.58 31.97 -37.16
CA ASN A 98 -34.02 32.18 -36.99
C ASN A 98 -34.45 33.61 -37.37
N GLU A 99 -33.65 34.63 -37.09
CA GLU A 99 -33.88 36.00 -37.59
C GLU A 99 -33.81 36.06 -39.12
N GLN A 100 -32.83 35.40 -39.72
CA GLN A 100 -32.72 35.31 -41.18
C GLN A 100 -33.92 34.59 -41.80
N ILE A 101 -34.36 33.47 -41.21
CA ILE A 101 -35.56 32.73 -41.62
C ILE A 101 -36.79 33.64 -41.59
N THR A 102 -36.96 34.41 -40.51
CA THR A 102 -38.08 35.35 -40.36
C THR A 102 -38.04 36.44 -41.43
N SER A 103 -36.85 37.02 -41.70
CA SER A 103 -36.65 38.01 -42.76
C SER A 103 -36.96 37.45 -44.14
N ILE A 104 -36.47 36.25 -44.46
CA ILE A 104 -36.72 35.57 -45.74
C ILE A 104 -38.23 35.30 -45.92
N ARG A 105 -38.91 34.82 -44.87
CA ARG A 105 -40.38 34.60 -44.91
C ARG A 105 -41.15 35.89 -45.19
N SER A 106 -40.71 37.02 -44.63
CA SER A 106 -41.29 38.35 -44.91
C SER A 106 -41.08 38.76 -46.37
N GLN A 107 -39.86 38.61 -46.89
CA GLN A 107 -39.53 38.91 -48.29
C GLN A 107 -40.33 38.03 -49.27
N LEU A 108 -40.44 36.73 -48.98
CA LEU A 108 -41.27 35.81 -49.77
C LEU A 108 -42.74 36.24 -49.81
N SER A 109 -43.30 36.67 -48.66
CA SER A 109 -44.66 37.20 -48.60
C SER A 109 -44.84 38.44 -49.48
N ALA A 110 -43.90 39.38 -49.41
CA ALA A 110 -43.91 40.59 -50.22
C ALA A 110 -43.79 40.29 -51.73
N LEU A 111 -42.87 39.42 -52.14
CA LEU A 111 -42.69 39.02 -53.54
C LEU A 111 -43.93 38.28 -54.08
N ARG A 112 -44.54 37.39 -53.29
CA ARG A 112 -45.79 36.71 -53.68
C ARG A 112 -46.94 37.71 -53.86
N ALA A 113 -47.03 38.73 -53.01
CA ALA A 113 -48.01 39.81 -53.17
C ALA A 113 -47.75 40.68 -54.41
N GLN A 114 -46.48 40.92 -54.78
CA GLN A 114 -46.11 41.62 -56.01
C GLN A 114 -46.45 40.76 -57.25
N LEU A 115 -46.13 39.47 -57.24
CA LEU A 115 -46.41 38.53 -58.33
C LEU A 115 -47.91 38.44 -58.64
N ALA A 116 -48.75 38.54 -57.61
CA ALA A 116 -50.21 38.53 -57.75
C ALA A 116 -50.79 39.80 -58.40
N LYS A 117 -50.02 40.90 -58.42
CA LYS A 117 -50.43 42.21 -58.97
C LYS A 117 -49.68 42.58 -60.27
N CYS A 118 -48.81 41.71 -60.77
CA CYS A 118 -47.95 41.97 -61.91
C CYS A 118 -48.53 41.34 -63.17
N ASP A 119 -48.81 42.17 -64.18
CA ASP A 119 -49.37 41.76 -65.47
C ASP A 119 -48.30 41.58 -66.57
N ASP A 120 -47.06 42.01 -66.33
CA ASP A 120 -45.94 41.85 -67.28
C ASP A 120 -45.25 40.49 -67.11
N ASP A 121 -45.28 39.67 -68.16
CA ASP A 121 -44.76 38.30 -68.11
C ASP A 121 -43.26 38.21 -67.76
N LYS A 122 -42.44 39.18 -68.21
CA LYS A 122 -41.01 39.19 -67.92
C LYS A 122 -40.76 39.49 -66.44
N GLN A 123 -41.43 40.49 -65.89
CA GLN A 123 -41.37 40.80 -64.45
C GLN A 123 -41.88 39.63 -63.60
N ARG A 124 -42.94 38.92 -64.01
CA ARG A 124 -43.41 37.72 -63.30
C ARG A 124 -42.35 36.64 -63.24
N GLN A 125 -41.64 36.38 -64.35
CA GLN A 125 -40.54 35.40 -64.38
C GLN A 125 -39.39 35.80 -63.44
N GLU A 126 -39.03 37.08 -63.40
CA GLU A 126 -37.99 37.57 -62.50
C GLU A 126 -38.37 37.46 -61.03
N ILE A 127 -39.60 37.85 -60.67
CA ILE A 127 -40.13 37.69 -59.30
C ILE A 127 -40.16 36.22 -58.91
N GLN A 128 -40.58 35.32 -59.81
CA GLN A 128 -40.59 33.89 -59.54
C GLN A 128 -39.18 33.35 -59.29
N SER A 129 -38.18 33.76 -60.08
CA SER A 129 -36.79 33.36 -59.84
C SER A 129 -36.26 33.85 -58.49
N GLN A 130 -36.66 35.04 -58.03
CA GLN A 130 -36.30 35.54 -56.70
C GLN A 130 -36.97 34.73 -55.59
N ILE A 131 -38.24 34.35 -55.76
CA ILE A 131 -38.97 33.47 -54.84
C ILE A 131 -38.24 32.12 -54.71
N ASP A 132 -37.93 31.47 -55.84
CA ASP A 132 -37.27 30.16 -55.85
C ASP A 132 -35.90 30.21 -55.14
N MET A 133 -35.13 31.29 -55.35
CA MET A 133 -33.86 31.52 -54.67
C MET A 133 -34.05 31.65 -53.15
N LEU A 134 -35.03 32.43 -52.71
CA LEU A 134 -35.31 32.64 -51.29
C LEU A 134 -35.86 31.38 -50.62
N GLU A 135 -36.68 30.58 -51.31
CA GLU A 135 -37.16 29.28 -50.82
C GLU A 135 -36.01 28.29 -50.62
N SER A 136 -35.07 28.25 -51.57
CA SER A 136 -33.85 27.44 -51.43
C SER A 136 -33.01 27.88 -50.22
N LYS A 137 -32.81 29.19 -50.03
CA LYS A 137 -32.08 29.74 -48.88
C LYS A 137 -32.81 29.48 -47.55
N LEU A 138 -34.14 29.56 -47.54
CA LEU A 138 -34.96 29.22 -46.39
C LEU A 138 -34.74 27.78 -45.96
N ALA A 139 -34.83 26.84 -46.92
CA ALA A 139 -34.61 25.42 -46.66
C ALA A 139 -33.19 25.13 -46.15
N GLN A 140 -32.17 25.82 -46.67
CA GLN A 140 -30.80 25.71 -46.18
C GLN A 140 -30.67 26.19 -44.72
N ASN A 141 -31.26 27.34 -44.40
CA ASN A 141 -31.22 27.88 -43.03
C ASN A 141 -31.98 26.99 -42.05
N GLU A 142 -33.14 26.44 -42.43
CA GLU A 142 -33.91 25.51 -41.59
C GLU A 142 -33.12 24.23 -41.30
N ARG A 143 -32.42 23.67 -42.30
CA ARG A 143 -31.50 22.53 -42.10
C ARG A 143 -30.34 22.87 -41.17
N ALA A 144 -29.74 24.05 -41.33
CA ALA A 144 -28.66 24.50 -40.46
C ALA A 144 -29.12 24.68 -39.00
N VAL A 145 -30.33 25.19 -38.79
CA VAL A 145 -30.94 25.28 -37.45
C VAL A 145 -31.14 23.90 -36.84
N ALA A 146 -31.67 22.93 -37.60
CA ALA A 146 -31.84 21.56 -37.13
C ALA A 146 -30.49 20.94 -36.71
N GLN A 147 -29.47 21.04 -37.56
CA GLN A 147 -28.12 20.52 -37.26
C GLN A 147 -27.50 21.17 -36.01
N LEU A 148 -27.63 22.49 -35.85
CA LEU A 148 -27.11 23.19 -34.67
C LEU A 148 -27.91 22.83 -33.41
N THR A 149 -29.21 22.55 -33.54
CA THR A 149 -30.04 22.10 -32.42
C THR A 149 -29.60 20.72 -31.94
N ASP A 150 -29.30 19.80 -32.87
CA ASP A 150 -28.73 18.49 -32.54
C ASP A 150 -27.36 18.62 -31.87
N GLN A 151 -26.50 19.49 -32.40
CA GLN A 151 -25.18 19.78 -31.78
C GLN A 151 -25.32 20.35 -30.37
N LEU A 152 -26.29 21.24 -30.14
CA LEU A 152 -26.57 21.81 -28.83
C LEU A 152 -27.01 20.71 -27.85
N GLN A 153 -27.92 19.83 -28.27
CA GLN A 153 -28.37 18.71 -27.43
C GLN A 153 -27.21 17.77 -27.09
N ASN A 154 -26.36 17.45 -28.06
CA ASN A 154 -25.18 16.60 -27.85
C ASN A 154 -24.18 17.25 -26.90
N ALA A 155 -23.95 18.57 -26.99
CA ALA A 155 -23.09 19.30 -26.07
C ALA A 155 -23.63 19.27 -24.64
N GLU A 156 -24.93 19.48 -24.44
CA GLU A 156 -25.57 19.41 -23.12
C GLU A 156 -25.50 17.99 -22.54
N ASN A 157 -25.75 16.96 -23.35
CA ASN A 157 -25.61 15.56 -22.93
C ASN A 157 -24.16 15.24 -22.53
N ARG A 158 -23.18 15.63 -23.35
CA ARG A 158 -21.76 15.43 -23.06
C ARG A 158 -21.35 16.11 -21.75
N LYS A 159 -21.86 17.32 -21.48
CA LYS A 159 -21.62 18.02 -20.20
C LYS A 159 -22.13 17.20 -19.01
N ILE A 160 -23.32 16.60 -19.12
CA ILE A 160 -23.89 15.75 -18.06
C ILE A 160 -23.01 14.52 -17.82
N GLU A 161 -22.61 13.81 -18.89
CA GLU A 161 -21.74 12.64 -18.78
C GLU A 161 -20.40 12.96 -18.13
N LEU A 162 -19.77 14.06 -18.52
CA LEU A 162 -18.51 14.51 -17.94
C LEU A 162 -18.65 14.83 -16.45
N ARG A 163 -19.74 15.50 -16.05
CA ARG A 163 -20.03 15.77 -14.64
C ARG A 163 -20.22 14.48 -13.83
N GLN A 164 -20.90 13.48 -14.38
CA GLN A 164 -21.05 12.17 -13.74
C GLN A 164 -19.70 11.46 -13.56
N LYS A 165 -18.84 11.49 -14.59
CA LYS A 165 -17.48 10.93 -14.50
C LYS A 165 -16.66 11.63 -13.41
N ILE A 166 -16.69 12.96 -13.33
CA ILE A 166 -16.02 13.70 -12.26
C ILE A 166 -16.54 13.28 -10.88
N THR A 167 -17.86 13.14 -10.70
CA THR A 167 -18.44 12.67 -9.43
C THR A 167 -17.91 11.29 -9.06
N SER A 168 -17.85 10.36 -10.01
CA SER A 168 -17.29 9.01 -9.76
C SER A 168 -15.80 9.04 -9.39
N LEU A 169 -15.01 9.88 -10.06
CA LEU A 169 -13.59 10.05 -9.77
C LEU A 169 -13.37 10.70 -8.39
N LYS A 170 -14.22 11.66 -8.00
CA LYS A 170 -14.18 12.26 -6.66
C LYS A 170 -14.49 11.24 -5.56
N ALA A 171 -15.44 10.34 -5.78
CA ALA A 171 -15.72 9.24 -4.85
C ALA A 171 -14.49 8.33 -4.72
N LYS A 172 -13.92 7.89 -5.85
CA LYS A 172 -12.68 7.09 -5.88
C LYS A 172 -11.50 7.80 -5.20
N LEU A 173 -11.34 9.10 -5.40
CA LEU A 173 -10.31 9.91 -4.75
C LEU A 173 -10.48 9.88 -3.23
N SER A 174 -11.72 10.04 -2.74
CA SER A 174 -12.02 9.94 -1.31
C SER A 174 -11.67 8.56 -0.74
N GLU A 175 -11.97 7.49 -1.47
CA GLU A 175 -11.61 6.11 -1.08
C GLU A 175 -10.09 5.90 -1.04
N LEU A 176 -9.36 6.41 -2.03
CA LEU A 176 -7.89 6.36 -2.06
C LEU A 176 -7.28 7.12 -0.89
N ILE A 177 -7.79 8.31 -0.56
CA ILE A 177 -7.33 9.10 0.59
C ILE A 177 -7.59 8.35 1.90
N ALA A 178 -8.78 7.76 2.06
CA ALA A 178 -9.09 6.95 3.25
C ALA A 178 -8.16 5.72 3.36
N SER A 179 -7.92 5.03 2.25
CA SER A 179 -6.98 3.91 2.18
C SER A 179 -5.55 4.34 2.54
N MET A 180 -5.09 5.48 2.02
CA MET A 180 -3.79 6.05 2.35
C MET A 180 -3.64 6.30 3.85
N GLU A 181 -4.65 6.89 4.51
CA GLU A 181 -4.63 7.12 5.95
C GLU A 181 -4.60 5.81 6.75
N THR A 182 -5.29 4.78 6.29
CA THR A 182 -5.24 3.45 6.93
C THR A 182 -3.86 2.80 6.81
N GLU A 183 -3.24 2.85 5.63
CA GLU A 183 -1.89 2.32 5.42
C GLU A 183 -0.82 3.13 6.16
N LYS A 184 -0.96 4.46 6.26
CA LYS A 184 -0.06 5.28 7.12
C LYS A 184 -0.12 4.87 8.59
N LYS A 185 -1.33 4.61 9.11
CA LYS A 185 -1.49 4.09 10.49
C LYS A 185 -0.82 2.72 10.65
N ARG A 186 -1.02 1.82 9.68
CA ARG A 186 -0.39 0.50 9.67
C ARG A 186 1.14 0.60 9.64
N TYR A 187 1.69 1.43 8.76
CA TYR A 187 3.12 1.71 8.65
C TYR A 187 3.69 2.19 9.99
N SER A 188 3.04 3.18 10.61
CA SER A 188 3.44 3.69 11.94
C SER A 188 3.48 2.57 12.98
N HIS A 189 2.43 1.76 13.06
CA HIS A 189 2.36 0.66 14.00
C HIS A 189 3.44 -0.41 13.77
N LEU A 190 3.71 -0.77 12.50
CA LEU A 190 4.77 -1.71 12.14
C LEU A 190 6.15 -1.15 12.48
N ARG A 191 6.39 0.13 12.23
CA ARG A 191 7.63 0.82 12.59
C ARG A 191 7.87 0.82 14.09
N ASP A 192 6.84 1.12 14.88
CA ASP A 192 6.92 1.06 16.34
C ASP A 192 7.17 -0.36 16.85
N LYS A 193 6.48 -1.36 16.25
CA LYS A 193 6.69 -2.77 16.57
C LYS A 193 8.13 -3.18 16.28
N LEU A 194 8.67 -2.78 15.14
CA LEU A 194 10.06 -3.05 14.75
C LEU A 194 11.04 -2.43 15.75
N ALA A 195 10.84 -1.18 16.15
CA ALA A 195 11.68 -0.52 17.15
C ALA A 195 11.66 -1.30 18.49
N ARG A 196 10.48 -1.69 18.96
CA ARG A 196 10.33 -2.52 20.17
C ARG A 196 11.02 -3.87 20.04
N LEU A 197 10.88 -4.55 18.90
CA LEU A 197 11.53 -5.83 18.65
C LEU A 197 13.06 -5.70 18.66
N LYS A 198 13.62 -4.67 18.02
CA LYS A 198 15.07 -4.40 18.04
C LYS A 198 15.58 -4.15 19.46
N SER A 199 14.86 -3.33 20.25
CA SER A 199 15.24 -3.08 21.64
C SER A 199 15.09 -4.31 22.55
N ALA A 200 14.08 -5.16 22.31
CA ALA A 200 13.93 -6.41 23.05
C ALA A 200 15.04 -7.39 22.69
N PHE A 201 15.38 -7.52 21.41
CA PHE A 201 16.46 -8.37 20.92
C PHE A 201 17.80 -8.02 21.56
N THR A 202 18.19 -6.75 21.57
CA THR A 202 19.47 -6.34 22.18
C THR A 202 19.54 -6.61 23.68
N ARG A 203 18.41 -6.48 24.40
CA ARG A 203 18.33 -6.85 25.82
C ARG A 203 18.45 -8.34 26.02
N THR A 204 17.68 -9.14 25.28
CA THR A 204 17.73 -10.59 25.35
C THR A 204 19.12 -11.13 24.98
N GLU A 205 19.76 -10.55 23.97
CA GLU A 205 21.14 -10.88 23.60
C GLU A 205 22.12 -10.60 24.73
N ALA A 206 22.01 -9.46 25.42
CA ALA A 206 22.83 -9.15 26.59
C ALA A 206 22.58 -10.15 27.74
N ASP A 207 21.31 -10.36 28.11
CA ASP A 207 20.91 -11.25 29.22
C ASP A 207 21.38 -12.70 28.97
N LEU A 208 21.23 -13.20 27.73
CA LEU A 208 21.67 -14.53 27.36
C LEU A 208 23.20 -14.67 27.38
N ASN A 209 23.92 -13.64 26.96
CA ASN A 209 25.39 -13.63 27.05
C ASN A 209 25.87 -13.62 28.51
N GLU A 210 25.22 -12.85 29.39
CA GLU A 210 25.50 -12.89 30.83
C GLU A 210 25.22 -14.27 31.42
N TYR A 211 24.08 -14.88 31.06
CA TYR A 211 23.75 -16.25 31.48
C TYR A 211 24.78 -17.26 30.99
N LEU A 212 25.22 -17.18 29.74
CA LEU A 212 26.27 -18.05 29.20
C LEU A 212 27.59 -17.92 29.98
N ASN A 213 27.97 -16.69 30.33
CA ASN A 213 29.17 -16.45 31.13
C ASN A 213 29.03 -17.04 32.55
N ALA A 214 27.86 -16.92 33.16
CA ALA A 214 27.57 -17.56 34.45
C ALA A 214 27.65 -19.09 34.37
N VAL A 215 27.10 -19.69 33.31
CA VAL A 215 27.18 -21.15 33.06
C VAL A 215 28.62 -21.60 32.85
N LYS A 216 29.42 -20.88 32.04
CA LYS A 216 30.86 -21.18 31.85
C LYS A 216 31.62 -21.16 33.17
N LYS A 217 31.37 -20.14 34.00
CA LYS A 217 31.99 -20.03 35.33
C LYS A 217 31.57 -21.17 36.24
N PHE A 218 30.28 -21.52 36.26
CA PHE A 218 29.75 -22.63 37.03
C PHE A 218 30.38 -23.96 36.61
N GLU A 219 30.40 -24.28 35.31
CA GLU A 219 30.99 -25.51 34.78
C GLU A 219 32.47 -25.63 35.13
N ALA A 220 33.25 -24.55 34.91
CA ALA A 220 34.69 -24.55 35.22
C ALA A 220 34.96 -24.72 36.73
N THR A 221 34.21 -24.01 37.58
CA THR A 221 34.38 -24.06 39.03
C THR A 221 33.99 -25.43 39.58
N SER A 222 32.82 -25.94 39.18
CA SER A 222 32.32 -27.25 39.60
C SER A 222 33.23 -28.38 39.11
N SER A 223 33.71 -28.34 37.87
CA SER A 223 34.65 -29.34 37.33
C SER A 223 35.98 -29.36 38.10
N SER A 224 36.52 -28.17 38.43
CA SER A 224 37.74 -28.04 39.24
C SER A 224 37.56 -28.58 40.67
N ILE A 225 36.49 -28.19 41.36
CA ILE A 225 36.17 -28.67 42.72
C ILE A 225 35.98 -30.18 42.72
N THR A 226 35.21 -30.72 41.78
CA THR A 226 34.96 -32.15 41.69
C THR A 226 36.23 -32.95 41.37
N GLN A 227 37.11 -32.43 40.51
CA GLN A 227 38.43 -33.03 40.25
C GLN A 227 39.29 -33.05 41.52
N ASN A 228 39.35 -31.94 42.26
CA ASN A 228 40.12 -31.84 43.49
C ASN A 228 39.59 -32.81 44.56
N ASN A 229 38.27 -32.84 44.76
CA ASN A 229 37.63 -33.75 45.72
C ASN A 229 37.81 -35.22 45.33
N SER A 230 37.68 -35.56 44.04
CA SER A 230 37.95 -36.92 43.56
C SER A 230 39.40 -37.33 43.83
N SER A 231 40.36 -36.43 43.59
CA SER A 231 41.78 -36.71 43.82
C SER A 231 42.10 -36.88 45.31
N ALA A 232 41.45 -36.10 46.19
CA ALA A 232 41.57 -36.25 47.63
C ALA A 232 40.95 -37.58 48.12
N LEU A 233 39.80 -37.99 47.58
CA LEU A 233 39.21 -39.29 47.87
C LEU A 233 40.12 -40.44 47.41
N ASP A 234 40.75 -40.33 46.24
CA ASP A 234 41.74 -41.30 45.76
C ASP A 234 42.90 -41.47 46.74
N GLN A 235 43.43 -40.36 47.27
CA GLN A 235 44.49 -40.39 48.28
C GLN A 235 44.02 -41.01 49.60
N CYS A 236 42.79 -40.72 50.05
CA CYS A 236 42.22 -41.30 51.26
C CYS A 236 42.03 -42.81 51.11
N ILE A 237 41.45 -43.27 50.00
CA ILE A 237 41.25 -44.70 49.70
C ILE A 237 42.62 -45.41 49.67
N ALA A 238 43.60 -44.88 48.93
CA ALA A 238 44.94 -45.47 48.87
C ALA A 238 45.65 -45.53 50.24
N SER A 239 45.42 -44.53 51.11
CA SER A 239 45.97 -44.53 52.47
C SER A 239 45.32 -45.61 53.35
N ILE A 240 44.00 -45.81 53.21
CA ILE A 240 43.27 -46.89 53.88
C ILE A 240 43.77 -48.26 53.40
N ASP A 241 43.90 -48.44 52.08
CA ASP A 241 44.39 -49.68 51.47
C ASP A 241 45.80 -50.02 51.95
N SER A 242 46.70 -49.03 51.96
CA SER A 242 48.07 -49.18 52.44
C SER A 242 48.11 -49.56 53.93
N TYR A 243 47.33 -48.89 54.77
CA TYR A 243 47.22 -49.25 56.20
C TYR A 243 46.71 -50.69 56.38
N MET A 244 45.69 -51.10 55.64
CA MET A 244 45.15 -52.45 55.68
C MET A 244 46.18 -53.49 55.21
N SER A 245 47.03 -53.16 54.23
CA SER A 245 48.07 -54.08 53.74
C SER A 245 49.23 -54.33 54.70
N VAL A 246 49.48 -53.42 55.65
CA VAL A 246 50.54 -53.51 56.67
C VAL A 246 50.02 -54.11 58.00
N SER A 247 48.69 -54.11 58.20
CA SER A 247 48.02 -54.53 59.45
C SER A 247 47.50 -55.97 59.44
N ILE A 248 47.87 -56.76 58.42
CA ILE A 248 47.61 -58.21 58.28
C ILE A 248 48.94 -58.94 58.50
#